data_AF-A0A7I7KB04-F1
#
_entry.id   AF-A0A7I7KB04-F1
#
_cell.length_a   1.000
_cell.length_b   1.000
_cell.length_c   1.000
_cell.angle_alpha   90.00
_cell.angle_beta   90.00
_cell.angle_gamma   90.00
#
_symmetry.space_group_name_H-M   'P 1'
#
loop_
_entity.id
_entity.type
_entity.pdbx_description
1 polymer ?
#
loop_
_entity_poly.entity_id
_entity_poly.type
_entity_poly.pdbx_seq_one_letter_code
_entity_poly.pdbx_strand_id
1 'polypeptide(L)'
;MNKHATVAIALLATPAAVLAGCANQSGDESATTTTTTSEAAAPQGLTTQLTTADGTAVADATIDFTEGFATVTIETVDNSNLSPGFHGVHLHQFGRCEGPDFASAGEHFQAPGSTAEPASGDLPPLLVRSDRGGKLVVTSDSFTEEELTGPEGSAIVLHQGAHLPGAMEGVDTRIACGVISPASTTATTETTTTTSVVTETVAPPPATGTETSPTSPAPEGATTTTTPAPTTTTETTATTTTTETTPAAPPPAG
;
A
#
# COMPACT_ATOMS: atom_id res chain seq x y z
N MET A 1 16.91 36.10 -46.11
CA MET A 1 16.72 35.37 -47.38
C MET A 1 16.42 33.92 -47.06
N ASN A 2 15.27 33.39 -47.50
CA ASN A 2 15.11 32.07 -48.11
C ASN A 2 13.66 31.98 -48.64
N LYS A 3 13.54 31.49 -49.88
CA LYS A 3 12.47 31.81 -50.82
C LYS A 3 11.23 30.93 -50.61
N HIS A 4 10.05 31.54 -50.64
CA HIS A 4 8.76 30.86 -50.74
C HIS A 4 8.62 30.17 -52.10
N ALA A 5 8.22 28.89 -52.10
CA ALA A 5 7.81 28.18 -53.31
C ALA A 5 6.29 27.97 -53.27
N THR A 6 5.61 28.71 -54.13
CA THR A 6 4.18 28.61 -54.45
C THR A 6 3.95 27.46 -55.42
N VAL A 7 3.00 26.56 -55.14
CA VAL A 7 2.46 25.61 -56.13
C VAL A 7 0.93 25.66 -56.09
N ALA A 8 0.36 25.73 -57.29
CA ALA A 8 -1.03 26.07 -57.58
C ALA A 8 -1.98 24.87 -57.59
N ILE A 9 -3.16 25.11 -57.01
CA ILE A 9 -4.54 24.79 -57.43
C ILE A 9 -4.72 23.67 -58.48
N ALA A 10 -5.47 22.63 -58.08
CA ALA A 10 -6.39 21.91 -58.97
C ALA A 10 -7.75 21.75 -58.27
N LEU A 11 -8.72 22.59 -58.67
CA LEU A 11 -10.15 22.39 -58.41
C LEU A 11 -10.66 21.26 -59.30
N LEU A 12 -11.34 20.28 -58.71
CA LEU A 12 -12.25 19.38 -59.43
C LEU A 12 -13.59 19.40 -58.70
N ALA A 13 -14.60 19.92 -59.40
CA ALA A 13 -15.97 20.09 -58.95
C ALA A 13 -16.83 18.89 -59.39
N THR A 14 -17.59 18.32 -58.42
CA THR A 14 -19.00 17.84 -58.40
C THR A 14 -19.54 16.95 -59.55
N PRO A 15 -20.64 16.14 -59.39
CA PRO A 15 -21.78 16.31 -58.45
C PRO A 15 -22.46 15.03 -57.89
N ALA A 16 -23.57 15.26 -57.19
CA ALA A 16 -24.84 14.50 -57.18
C ALA A 16 -25.19 13.72 -55.89
N ALA A 17 -26.21 14.27 -55.23
CA ALA A 17 -26.97 13.70 -54.14
C ALA A 17 -27.85 12.53 -54.59
N VAL A 18 -28.12 11.60 -53.68
CA VAL A 18 -29.33 10.77 -53.70
C VAL A 18 -29.96 10.81 -52.31
N LEU A 19 -31.11 11.49 -52.22
CA LEU A 19 -32.06 11.40 -51.12
C LEU A 19 -32.66 9.99 -51.11
N ALA A 20 -32.47 9.25 -50.02
CA ALA A 20 -33.29 8.09 -49.68
C ALA A 20 -34.21 8.48 -48.52
N GLY A 21 -35.34 9.11 -48.86
CA GLY A 21 -36.46 9.30 -47.96
C GLY A 21 -37.47 8.19 -48.16
N CYS A 22 -37.49 7.21 -47.26
CA CYS A 22 -38.61 6.28 -47.12
C CYS A 22 -39.45 6.75 -45.93
N ALA A 23 -40.59 7.38 -46.23
CA ALA A 23 -41.74 7.29 -45.34
C ALA A 23 -42.28 5.86 -45.44
N ASN A 24 -42.64 5.23 -44.31
CA ASN A 24 -43.85 4.43 -44.20
C ASN A 24 -44.10 3.92 -42.77
N GLN A 25 -45.37 4.11 -42.37
CA GLN A 25 -46.16 3.30 -41.45
C GLN A 25 -45.93 3.45 -39.95
N SER A 26 -46.80 4.29 -39.37
CA SER A 26 -47.45 4.02 -38.09
C SER A 26 -48.05 2.61 -38.11
N GLY A 27 -47.43 1.70 -37.37
CA GLY A 27 -47.94 0.39 -37.03
C GLY A 27 -47.65 0.16 -35.56
N ASP A 28 -48.69 0.25 -34.75
CA ASP A 28 -48.70 -0.15 -33.35
C ASP A 28 -48.56 -1.68 -33.33
N GLU A 29 -47.37 -2.18 -33.00
CA GLU A 29 -47.21 -3.59 -32.67
C GLU A 29 -46.18 -3.72 -31.56
N SER A 30 -46.71 -3.96 -30.36
CA SER A 30 -45.99 -4.33 -29.15
C SER A 30 -45.28 -5.67 -29.39
N ALA A 31 -44.08 -5.61 -29.96
CA ALA A 31 -43.16 -6.74 -29.98
C ALA A 31 -42.29 -6.65 -28.73
N THR A 32 -42.57 -7.54 -27.78
CA THR A 32 -41.67 -7.88 -26.68
C THR A 32 -40.36 -8.40 -27.27
N THR A 33 -39.41 -7.50 -27.48
CA THR A 33 -38.02 -7.87 -27.76
C THR A 33 -37.43 -8.39 -26.45
N THR A 34 -37.38 -9.70 -26.30
CA THR A 34 -36.47 -10.36 -25.37
C THR A 34 -35.06 -10.05 -25.83
N THR A 35 -34.50 -8.96 -25.30
CA THR A 35 -33.07 -8.70 -25.37
C THR A 35 -32.38 -9.77 -24.55
N THR A 36 -31.96 -10.85 -25.20
CA THR A 36 -30.90 -11.69 -24.66
C THR A 36 -29.63 -10.83 -24.70
N THR A 37 -29.40 -10.07 -23.64
CA THR A 37 -28.08 -9.52 -23.33
C THR A 37 -27.18 -10.73 -23.12
N SER A 38 -26.47 -11.11 -24.18
CA SER A 38 -25.27 -11.90 -24.05
C SER A 38 -24.26 -10.98 -23.36
N GLU A 39 -24.26 -11.01 -22.03
CA GLU A 39 -23.17 -10.51 -21.22
C GLU A 39 -21.95 -11.35 -21.58
N ALA A 40 -21.23 -10.92 -22.60
CA ALA A 40 -19.85 -11.30 -22.76
C ALA A 40 -19.17 -10.79 -21.49
N ALA A 41 -18.77 -11.70 -20.61
CA ALA A 41 -17.96 -11.37 -19.45
C ALA A 41 -16.76 -10.56 -19.94
N ALA A 42 -16.80 -9.25 -19.68
CA ALA A 42 -15.63 -8.41 -19.84
C ALA A 42 -14.53 -9.01 -18.94
N PRO A 43 -13.25 -8.98 -19.35
CA PRO A 43 -12.18 -9.39 -18.47
C PRO A 43 -12.34 -8.63 -17.15
N GLN A 44 -12.36 -9.39 -16.06
CA GLN A 44 -12.57 -8.91 -14.70
C GLN A 44 -11.26 -8.26 -14.24
N GLY A 45 -10.89 -7.13 -14.85
CA GLY A 45 -9.70 -6.37 -14.48
C GLY A 45 -9.93 -5.57 -13.21
N LEU A 46 -8.88 -5.36 -12.42
CA LEU A 46 -8.92 -4.44 -11.29
C LEU A 46 -8.91 -3.01 -11.84
N THR A 47 -9.73 -2.13 -11.29
CA THR A 47 -9.82 -0.73 -11.75
C THR A 47 -9.81 0.21 -10.57
N THR A 48 -9.18 1.38 -10.73
CA THR A 48 -9.15 2.42 -9.71
C THR A 48 -8.93 3.80 -10.31
N GLN A 49 -9.42 4.82 -9.63
CA GLN A 49 -9.17 6.21 -9.98
C GLN A 49 -8.16 6.79 -9.00
N LEU A 50 -7.13 7.44 -9.54
CA LEU A 50 -6.12 8.13 -8.75
C LEU A 50 -6.61 9.55 -8.45
N THR A 51 -6.67 9.89 -7.18
CA THR A 51 -7.08 11.21 -6.70
C THR A 51 -5.97 11.88 -5.88
N THR A 52 -5.85 13.19 -6.01
CA THR A 52 -5.01 14.04 -5.16
C THR A 52 -5.60 14.20 -3.76
N ALA A 53 -4.82 14.78 -2.84
CA ALA A 53 -5.21 14.92 -1.42
C ALA A 53 -6.49 15.73 -1.18
N ASP A 54 -6.85 16.62 -2.11
CA ASP A 54 -8.08 17.41 -2.11
C ASP A 54 -9.26 16.68 -2.78
N GLY A 55 -9.07 15.45 -3.23
CA GLY A 55 -10.08 14.62 -3.88
C GLY A 55 -10.22 14.83 -5.39
N THR A 56 -9.35 15.64 -6.01
CA THR A 56 -9.39 15.85 -7.47
C THR A 56 -8.89 14.61 -8.21
N ALA A 57 -9.66 14.09 -9.16
CA ALA A 57 -9.24 12.98 -10.01
C ALA A 57 -8.15 13.41 -11.00
N VAL A 58 -7.11 12.59 -11.17
CA VAL A 58 -5.96 12.90 -12.04
C VAL A 58 -5.64 11.81 -13.07
N ALA A 59 -5.97 10.56 -12.79
CA ALA A 59 -5.80 9.45 -13.73
C ALA A 59 -6.73 8.29 -13.39
N ASP A 60 -7.04 7.48 -14.38
CA ASP A 60 -7.66 6.16 -14.19
C ASP A 60 -6.62 5.08 -14.44
N ALA A 61 -6.67 4.01 -13.64
CA ALA A 61 -5.82 2.84 -13.77
C ALA A 61 -6.65 1.57 -13.90
N THR A 62 -6.19 0.67 -14.77
CA THR A 62 -6.76 -0.67 -14.98
C THR A 62 -5.63 -1.69 -14.97
N ILE A 63 -5.88 -2.85 -14.38
CA ILE A 63 -4.94 -3.97 -14.30
C ILE A 63 -5.68 -5.22 -14.77
N ASP A 64 -5.34 -5.67 -15.97
CA ASP A 64 -5.91 -6.87 -16.57
C ASP A 64 -4.93 -8.03 -16.46
N PHE A 65 -5.36 -9.17 -15.91
CA PHE A 65 -4.53 -10.36 -15.81
C PHE A 65 -4.88 -11.31 -16.96
N THR A 66 -3.91 -11.65 -17.80
CA THR A 66 -4.10 -12.54 -18.95
C THR A 66 -2.82 -13.30 -19.22
N GLU A 67 -2.94 -14.60 -19.55
CA GLU A 67 -1.79 -15.45 -19.94
C GLU A 67 -0.62 -15.48 -18.92
N GLY A 68 -0.92 -15.27 -17.63
CA GLY A 68 0.06 -15.35 -16.55
C GLY A 68 0.85 -14.07 -16.27
N PHE A 69 0.44 -12.93 -16.86
CA PHE A 69 1.00 -11.61 -16.54
C PHE A 69 -0.11 -10.56 -16.39
N ALA A 70 0.22 -9.46 -15.72
CA ALA A 70 -0.62 -8.27 -15.58
C ALA A 70 -0.35 -7.28 -16.72
N THR A 71 -1.39 -6.68 -17.28
CA THR A 71 -1.32 -5.50 -18.15
C THR A 71 -1.88 -4.31 -17.37
N VAL A 72 -1.00 -3.39 -16.98
CA VAL A 72 -1.36 -2.16 -16.28
C VAL A 72 -1.49 -1.03 -17.29
N THR A 73 -2.68 -0.42 -17.37
CA THR A 73 -2.93 0.79 -18.15
C THR A 73 -3.27 1.94 -17.21
N ILE A 74 -2.57 3.06 -17.37
CA ILE A 74 -2.81 4.30 -16.62
C ILE A 74 -2.98 5.43 -17.62
N GLU A 75 -4.08 6.16 -17.52
CA GLU A 75 -4.41 7.25 -18.42
C GLU A 75 -4.87 8.46 -17.62
N THR A 76 -4.31 9.64 -17.92
CA THR A 76 -4.72 10.88 -17.26
C THR A 76 -6.15 11.24 -17.64
N VAL A 77 -6.94 11.71 -16.68
CA VAL A 77 -8.27 12.27 -16.97
C VAL A 77 -8.16 13.69 -17.52
N ASP A 78 -9.24 14.17 -18.15
CA ASP A 78 -9.34 15.56 -18.57
C ASP A 78 -9.15 16.50 -17.36
N ASN A 79 -8.30 17.52 -17.51
CA ASN A 79 -7.96 18.47 -16.46
C ASN A 79 -7.26 17.86 -15.21
N SER A 80 -6.51 16.76 -15.39
CA SER A 80 -5.72 16.10 -14.32
C SER A 80 -4.80 17.02 -13.51
N ASN A 81 -4.48 18.23 -14.01
CA ASN A 81 -3.58 19.21 -13.40
C ASN A 81 -2.16 18.69 -13.09
N LEU A 82 -1.78 17.47 -13.53
CA LEU A 82 -0.45 16.91 -13.36
C LEU A 82 0.60 17.72 -14.11
N SER A 83 1.75 17.98 -13.50
CA SER A 83 2.87 18.69 -14.16
C SER A 83 3.35 17.94 -15.41
N PRO A 84 3.79 18.63 -16.49
CA PRO A 84 4.45 17.94 -17.58
C PRO A 84 5.79 17.36 -17.10
N GLY A 85 6.06 16.10 -17.40
CA GLY A 85 7.26 15.39 -16.94
C GLY A 85 7.02 13.90 -16.70
N PHE A 86 8.06 13.23 -16.21
CA PHE A 86 7.98 11.84 -15.77
C PHE A 86 7.53 11.77 -14.32
N HIS A 87 6.44 11.05 -14.09
CA HIS A 87 5.89 10.75 -12.78
C HIS A 87 6.12 9.28 -12.45
N GLY A 88 6.75 8.99 -11.31
CA GLY A 88 6.92 7.63 -10.82
C GLY A 88 5.56 6.99 -10.53
N VAL A 89 5.43 5.70 -10.82
CA VAL A 89 4.21 4.94 -10.60
C VAL A 89 4.60 3.66 -9.88
N HIS A 90 4.03 3.43 -8.70
CA HIS A 90 4.29 2.23 -7.93
C HIS A 90 2.99 1.65 -7.38
N LEU A 91 2.91 0.33 -7.31
CA LEU A 91 1.94 -0.35 -6.45
C LEU A 91 2.46 -0.30 -5.02
N HIS A 92 1.57 -0.10 -4.06
CA HIS A 92 1.86 0.03 -2.64
C HIS A 92 1.13 -1.04 -1.84
N GLN A 93 1.76 -1.46 -0.75
CA GLN A 93 1.43 -2.68 0.00
C GLN A 93 0.10 -2.65 0.77
N PHE A 94 -0.52 -1.48 0.96
CA PHE A 94 -1.80 -1.36 1.65
C PHE A 94 -2.85 -0.66 0.78
N GLY A 95 -4.06 -1.21 0.79
CA GLY A 95 -5.25 -0.67 0.14
C GLY A 95 -5.82 0.58 0.80
N ARG A 96 -5.01 1.62 0.96
CA ARG A 96 -5.34 2.86 1.69
C ARG A 96 -4.75 4.08 0.98
N CYS A 97 -5.49 5.18 1.03
CA CYS A 97 -5.14 6.43 0.34
C CYS A 97 -5.48 7.66 1.20
N GLU A 98 -5.21 7.61 2.51
CA GLU A 98 -5.39 8.77 3.38
C GLU A 98 -4.34 9.85 3.08
N GLY A 99 -4.79 11.03 2.65
CA GLY A 99 -3.95 12.19 2.38
C GLY A 99 -3.56 12.98 3.64
N PRO A 100 -2.69 14.00 3.52
CA PRO A 100 -2.23 14.57 2.25
C PRO A 100 -0.98 13.89 1.65
N ASP A 101 -0.27 13.07 2.42
CA ASP A 101 1.00 12.46 2.01
C ASP A 101 0.86 11.02 1.51
N PHE A 102 -0.33 10.41 1.63
CA PHE A 102 -0.61 9.02 1.25
C PHE A 102 0.32 8.00 1.91
N ALA A 103 0.87 8.33 3.09
CA ALA A 103 1.75 7.43 3.84
C ALA A 103 1.03 6.12 4.26
N SER A 104 -0.29 6.19 4.39
CA SER A 104 -1.17 5.06 4.70
C SER A 104 -1.11 3.89 3.71
N ALA A 105 -0.75 4.15 2.45
CA ALA A 105 -0.53 3.11 1.44
C ALA A 105 0.69 2.22 1.78
N GLY A 106 1.56 2.66 2.69
CA GLY A 106 2.77 1.93 3.10
C GLY A 106 3.91 2.07 2.09
N GLU A 107 4.83 1.12 2.10
CA GLU A 107 5.96 1.02 1.16
C GLU A 107 5.53 0.43 -0.19
N HIS A 108 6.47 0.35 -1.13
CA HIS A 108 6.25 -0.30 -2.43
C HIS A 108 5.83 -1.77 -2.22
N PHE A 109 4.90 -2.23 -3.05
CA PHE A 109 4.41 -3.60 -3.01
C PHE A 109 5.53 -4.58 -3.36
N GLN A 110 5.69 -5.60 -2.52
CA GLN A 110 6.55 -6.75 -2.78
C GLN A 110 5.69 -8.01 -2.76
N ALA A 111 5.76 -8.81 -3.83
CA ALA A 111 5.10 -10.11 -3.87
C ALA A 111 5.64 -10.99 -2.72
N PRO A 112 4.82 -11.89 -2.15
CA PRO A 112 5.23 -12.75 -1.04
C PRO A 112 6.57 -13.45 -1.27
N GLY A 113 7.53 -13.20 -0.37
CA GLY A 113 8.88 -13.77 -0.45
C GLY A 113 9.86 -13.03 -1.37
N SER A 114 9.42 -11.97 -2.06
CA SER A 114 10.31 -11.08 -2.81
C SER A 114 10.92 -10.01 -1.91
N THR A 115 12.21 -9.77 -2.10
CA THR A 115 12.95 -8.63 -1.50
C THR A 115 13.87 -7.99 -2.54
N ALA A 116 13.61 -8.24 -3.83
CA ALA A 116 14.44 -7.76 -4.91
C ALA A 116 14.17 -6.27 -5.17
N GLU A 117 15.19 -5.61 -5.73
CA GLU A 117 15.09 -4.25 -6.25
C GLU A 117 15.32 -4.30 -7.78
N PRO A 118 14.46 -3.66 -8.61
CA PRO A 118 13.29 -2.88 -8.22
C PRO A 118 12.20 -3.74 -7.55
N ALA A 119 11.35 -3.11 -6.74
CA ALA A 119 10.28 -3.81 -6.05
C ALA A 119 9.28 -4.42 -7.04
N SER A 120 8.55 -5.45 -6.59
CA SER A 120 7.60 -6.17 -7.45
C SER A 120 6.53 -5.24 -8.03
N GLY A 121 6.13 -4.23 -7.25
CA GLY A 121 5.17 -3.19 -7.63
C GLY A 121 5.74 -2.00 -8.41
N ASP A 122 7.04 -1.97 -8.72
CA ASP A 122 7.64 -0.85 -9.45
C ASP A 122 7.26 -0.90 -10.93
N LEU A 123 6.71 0.20 -11.43
CA LEU A 123 6.31 0.33 -12.83
C LEU A 123 7.15 1.40 -13.54
N PRO A 124 7.29 1.33 -14.87
CA PRO A 124 7.84 2.44 -15.64
C PRO A 124 7.05 3.73 -15.37
N PRO A 125 7.71 4.90 -15.42
CA PRO A 125 7.03 6.15 -15.09
C PRO A 125 6.04 6.58 -16.18
N LEU A 126 4.98 7.27 -15.75
CA LEU A 126 4.03 7.94 -16.62
C LEU A 126 4.64 9.23 -17.16
N LEU A 127 4.73 9.37 -18.48
CA LEU A 127 5.11 10.62 -19.13
C LEU A 127 3.86 11.48 -19.37
N VAL A 128 3.77 12.60 -18.66
CA VAL A 128 2.74 13.62 -18.86
C VAL A 128 3.27 14.68 -19.83
N ARG A 129 2.54 14.90 -20.92
CA ARG A 129 2.89 15.89 -21.95
C ARG A 129 2.54 17.31 -21.50
N SER A 130 2.97 18.31 -22.27
CA SER A 130 2.67 19.73 -22.03
C SER A 130 1.18 20.08 -22.04
N ASP A 131 0.37 19.27 -22.72
CA ASP A 131 -1.09 19.41 -22.76
C ASP A 131 -1.81 18.67 -21.61
N ARG A 132 -1.04 18.17 -20.62
CA ARG A 132 -1.53 17.43 -19.43
C ARG A 132 -2.07 16.03 -19.72
N GLY A 133 -1.99 15.58 -20.98
CA GLY A 133 -2.27 14.20 -21.35
C GLY A 133 -1.09 13.28 -21.07
N GLY A 134 -1.36 12.09 -20.55
CA GLY A 134 -0.39 11.02 -20.35
C GLY A 134 -1.06 9.66 -20.44
N LYS A 135 -0.34 8.68 -21.00
CA LYS A 135 -0.78 7.28 -21.03
C LYS A 135 0.42 6.36 -20.86
N LEU A 136 0.29 5.40 -19.96
CA LEU A 136 1.21 4.29 -19.77
C LEU A 136 0.44 2.99 -20.00
N VAL A 137 1.02 2.07 -20.78
CA VAL A 137 0.58 0.68 -20.88
C VAL A 137 1.82 -0.18 -20.69
N VAL A 138 1.82 -1.03 -19.68
CA VAL A 138 2.97 -1.88 -19.32
C VAL A 138 2.49 -3.26 -18.91
N THR A 139 3.32 -4.27 -19.17
CA THR A 139 3.10 -5.62 -18.67
C THR A 139 4.07 -5.95 -17.55
N SER A 140 3.62 -6.69 -16.53
CA SER A 140 4.46 -7.21 -15.45
C SER A 140 4.05 -8.64 -15.10
N ASP A 141 5.03 -9.49 -14.83
CA ASP A 141 4.86 -10.86 -14.30
C ASP A 141 5.29 -10.96 -12.82
N SER A 142 5.52 -9.81 -12.17
CA SER A 142 6.07 -9.73 -10.81
C SER A 142 5.02 -9.77 -9.70
N PHE A 143 3.73 -9.82 -10.03
CA PHE A 143 2.62 -9.92 -9.08
C PHE A 143 1.38 -10.54 -9.72
N THR A 144 0.48 -11.10 -8.90
CA THR A 144 -0.81 -11.66 -9.34
C THR A 144 -2.01 -10.89 -8.78
N GLU A 145 -3.20 -11.15 -9.33
CA GLU A 145 -4.45 -10.55 -8.85
C GLU A 145 -4.73 -10.89 -7.39
N GLU A 146 -4.51 -12.15 -7.00
CA GLU A 146 -4.72 -12.63 -5.64
C GLU A 146 -3.80 -11.92 -4.63
N GLU A 147 -2.57 -11.61 -5.04
CA GLU A 147 -1.62 -10.91 -4.19
C GLU A 147 -2.00 -9.43 -4.01
N LEU A 148 -2.52 -8.77 -5.06
CA LEU A 148 -3.02 -7.38 -4.96
C LEU A 148 -4.34 -7.25 -4.21
N THR A 149 -5.13 -8.33 -4.16
CA THR A 149 -6.47 -8.38 -3.55
C THR A 149 -6.49 -9.11 -2.20
N GLY A 150 -5.32 -9.41 -1.65
CA GLY A 150 -5.15 -10.02 -0.33
C GLY A 150 -5.75 -9.20 0.83
N PRO A 151 -5.64 -9.67 2.08
CA PRO A 151 -6.30 -9.04 3.22
C PRO A 151 -5.81 -7.61 3.49
N GLU A 152 -4.57 -7.29 3.16
CA GLU A 152 -4.01 -5.94 3.23
C GLU A 152 -4.49 -5.02 2.09
N GLY A 153 -5.02 -5.61 1.02
CA GLY A 153 -5.32 -4.94 -0.23
C GLY A 153 -4.05 -4.35 -0.88
N SER A 154 -4.25 -3.43 -1.81
CA SER A 154 -3.16 -2.67 -2.42
C SER A 154 -3.66 -1.35 -2.99
N ALA A 155 -2.74 -0.42 -3.19
CA ALA A 155 -3.02 0.86 -3.83
C ALA A 155 -2.02 1.13 -4.95
N ILE A 156 -2.39 2.00 -5.89
CA ILE A 156 -1.45 2.57 -6.86
C ILE A 156 -1.18 4.03 -6.49
N VAL A 157 0.09 4.41 -6.51
CA VAL A 157 0.53 5.75 -6.13
C VAL A 157 1.27 6.38 -7.30
N LEU A 158 0.90 7.63 -7.59
CA LEU A 158 1.60 8.50 -8.52
C LEU A 158 2.51 9.45 -7.74
N HIS A 159 3.77 9.51 -8.11
CA HIS A 159 4.78 10.36 -7.50
C HIS A 159 5.03 11.63 -8.33
N GLN A 160 5.54 12.68 -7.68
CA GLN A 160 5.86 13.94 -8.34
C GLN A 160 7.00 13.79 -9.35
N GLY A 161 8.07 13.09 -8.94
CA GLY A 161 9.22 12.79 -9.77
C GLY A 161 9.31 11.31 -10.12
N ALA A 162 10.31 10.95 -10.94
CA ALA A 162 10.61 9.57 -11.30
C ALA A 162 12.12 9.31 -11.17
N HIS A 163 12.50 8.05 -10.92
CA HIS A 163 13.90 7.64 -10.84
C HIS A 163 14.54 7.52 -12.24
N LEU A 164 14.65 8.64 -12.97
CA LEU A 164 15.28 8.71 -14.29
C LEU A 164 16.22 9.92 -14.42
N PRO A 165 17.33 9.81 -15.17
CA PRO A 165 18.17 10.96 -15.48
C PRO A 165 17.36 12.08 -16.17
N GLY A 166 17.38 13.28 -15.59
CA GLY A 166 16.67 14.44 -16.12
C GLY A 166 15.17 14.49 -15.81
N ALA A 167 14.66 13.59 -14.95
CA ALA A 167 13.31 13.70 -14.40
C ALA A 167 13.21 14.80 -13.33
N MET A 168 11.98 15.13 -12.96
CA MET A 168 11.68 16.09 -11.91
C MET A 168 12.08 15.56 -10.52
N GLU A 169 12.43 16.46 -9.61
CA GLU A 169 12.64 16.15 -8.20
C GLU A 169 11.34 15.69 -7.52
N GLY A 170 11.46 15.04 -6.35
CA GLY A 170 10.31 14.56 -5.58
C GLY A 170 9.92 13.12 -5.91
N VAL A 171 10.92 12.25 -6.09
CA VAL A 171 10.71 10.80 -6.32
C VAL A 171 9.96 10.12 -5.18
N ASP A 172 10.07 10.63 -3.95
CA ASP A 172 9.35 10.10 -2.78
C ASP A 172 8.03 10.86 -2.48
N THR A 173 7.76 11.93 -3.22
CA THR A 173 6.56 12.76 -2.99
C THR A 173 5.36 12.14 -3.70
N ARG A 174 4.44 11.58 -2.91
CA ARG A 174 3.19 10.98 -3.39
C ARG A 174 2.18 12.10 -3.67
N ILE A 175 1.69 12.21 -4.90
CA ILE A 175 0.80 13.30 -5.33
C ILE A 175 -0.63 12.85 -5.62
N ALA A 176 -0.83 11.56 -5.93
CA ALA A 176 -2.15 10.97 -6.06
C ALA A 176 -2.12 9.49 -5.69
N CYS A 177 -3.25 8.97 -5.24
CA CYS A 177 -3.40 7.59 -4.81
C CYS A 177 -4.75 7.05 -5.27
N GLY A 178 -4.79 5.79 -5.67
CA GLY A 178 -6.01 5.04 -5.97
C GLY A 178 -5.98 3.67 -5.28
N VAL A 179 -7.01 3.32 -4.53
CA VAL A 179 -7.13 2.00 -3.89
C VAL A 179 -7.49 0.97 -4.96
N ILE A 180 -6.65 -0.05 -5.15
CA ILE A 180 -6.91 -1.17 -6.08
C ILE A 180 -7.85 -2.18 -5.41
N SER A 181 -7.50 -2.57 -4.19
CA SER A 181 -8.33 -3.39 -3.31
C SER A 181 -8.22 -2.84 -1.89
N PRO A 182 -9.32 -2.64 -1.16
CA PRO A 182 -9.25 -2.10 0.19
C PRO A 182 -8.62 -3.10 1.17
N ALA A 183 -7.90 -2.59 2.15
CA ALA A 183 -7.48 -3.40 3.29
C ALA A 183 -8.72 -3.93 4.04
N SER A 184 -8.86 -5.25 4.13
CA SER A 184 -9.91 -5.89 4.90
C SER A 184 -9.68 -5.64 6.39
N THR A 185 -10.59 -4.89 7.02
CA THR A 185 -10.65 -4.75 8.48
C THR A 185 -11.24 -6.02 9.11
N THR A 186 -10.63 -7.18 8.89
CA THR A 186 -10.89 -8.32 9.78
C THR A 186 -9.99 -8.09 10.98
N ALA A 187 -10.59 -7.69 12.11
CA ALA A 187 -9.87 -7.43 13.34
C ALA A 187 -8.98 -8.64 13.69
N THR A 188 -7.66 -8.49 13.48
CA THR A 188 -6.67 -9.40 14.03
C THR A 188 -6.72 -9.21 15.54
N THR A 189 -7.32 -10.16 16.25
CA THR A 189 -7.24 -10.25 17.70
C THR A 189 -5.79 -10.51 18.08
N GLU A 190 -5.00 -9.44 18.25
CA GLU A 190 -3.66 -9.54 18.80
C GLU A 190 -3.77 -9.95 20.27
N THR A 191 -3.39 -11.20 20.56
CA THR A 191 -3.24 -11.67 21.94
C THR A 191 -1.87 -11.23 22.45
N THR A 192 -1.79 -10.01 22.99
CA THR A 192 -0.57 -9.54 23.66
C THR A 192 -0.43 -10.26 25.01
N THR A 193 0.56 -11.14 25.12
CA THR A 193 0.91 -11.79 26.39
C THR A 193 2.00 -10.96 27.08
N THR A 194 1.63 -10.23 28.13
CA THR A 194 2.59 -9.45 28.93
C THR A 194 3.01 -10.27 30.16
N THR A 195 4.29 -10.66 30.22
CA THR A 195 4.87 -11.29 31.41
C THR A 195 5.51 -10.21 32.28
N SER A 196 4.95 -9.96 33.46
CA SER A 196 5.56 -9.09 34.47
C SER A 196 6.32 -9.94 35.48
N VAL A 197 7.58 -9.58 35.73
CA VAL A 197 8.42 -10.22 36.75
C VAL A 197 8.41 -9.34 37.99
N VAL A 198 7.91 -9.86 39.11
CA VAL A 198 7.94 -9.18 40.41
C VAL A 198 9.09 -9.77 41.21
N THR A 199 10.05 -8.93 41.60
CA THR A 199 11.18 -9.33 42.42
C THR A 199 10.94 -8.87 43.86
N GLU A 200 10.61 -9.80 44.74
CA GLU A 200 10.47 -9.53 46.17
C GLU A 200 11.78 -9.84 46.90
N THR A 201 12.27 -8.91 47.71
CA THR A 201 13.50 -9.08 48.50
C THR A 201 13.14 -9.48 49.92
N VAL A 202 13.33 -10.75 50.27
CA VAL A 202 13.13 -11.24 51.65
C VAL A 202 14.42 -11.09 52.46
N ALA A 203 14.31 -10.48 53.63
CA ALA A 203 15.44 -10.29 54.55
C ALA A 203 15.85 -11.62 55.23
N PRO A 204 17.16 -11.87 55.44
CA PRO A 204 17.64 -13.11 56.06
C PRO A 204 17.28 -13.20 57.56
N PRO A 205 17.05 -14.42 58.08
CA PRO A 205 16.74 -14.62 59.50
C PRO A 205 17.94 -14.35 60.42
N PRO A 206 17.72 -13.92 61.69
CA PRO A 206 18.80 -13.62 62.62
C PRO A 206 19.57 -14.87 63.08
N ALA A 207 20.90 -14.78 63.14
CA ALA A 207 21.78 -15.87 63.56
C ALA A 207 21.69 -16.13 65.07
N THR A 208 21.45 -17.39 65.44
CA THR A 208 21.44 -17.87 66.84
C THR A 208 22.85 -18.35 67.20
N GLY A 209 23.55 -17.64 68.09
CA GLY A 209 24.86 -18.05 68.60
C GLY A 209 24.71 -19.14 69.66
N THR A 210 25.47 -20.23 69.54
CA THR A 210 25.56 -21.28 70.57
C THR A 210 26.97 -21.25 71.18
N GLU A 211 27.04 -21.06 72.49
CA GLU A 211 28.27 -21.15 73.29
C GLU A 211 28.73 -22.61 73.44
N THR A 212 30.01 -22.88 73.19
CA THR A 212 30.70 -24.00 73.82
C THR A 212 32.13 -23.60 74.18
N SER A 213 32.48 -23.85 75.44
CA SER A 213 33.76 -23.59 76.09
C SER A 213 34.64 -24.84 76.08
N PRO A 214 35.91 -24.78 75.67
CA PRO A 214 36.88 -25.83 76.00
C PRO A 214 38.08 -25.35 76.83
N THR A 215 38.49 -26.26 77.71
CA THR A 215 39.59 -26.16 78.66
C THR A 215 40.99 -26.26 78.01
N SER A 216 41.91 -25.46 78.57
CA SER A 216 43.38 -25.66 78.70
C SER A 216 44.34 -25.02 77.66
N PRO A 217 45.57 -24.66 78.10
CA PRO A 217 46.11 -23.30 77.97
C PRO A 217 47.24 -23.23 76.92
N ALA A 218 47.29 -22.16 76.11
CA ALA A 218 48.01 -20.89 76.32
C ALA A 218 49.41 -20.89 75.65
N PRO A 219 50.02 -19.72 75.43
CA PRO A 219 49.77 -18.79 74.30
C PRO A 219 51.10 -18.58 73.52
N GLU A 220 51.24 -17.88 72.40
CA GLU A 220 50.84 -16.50 72.07
C GLU A 220 51.20 -16.25 70.58
N GLY A 221 50.30 -15.61 69.82
CA GLY A 221 50.54 -15.22 68.41
C GLY A 221 49.25 -14.95 67.65
N ALA A 222 48.97 -13.68 67.38
CA ALA A 222 47.67 -13.11 67.00
C ALA A 222 47.06 -13.64 65.68
N THR A 223 45.75 -13.93 65.70
CA THR A 223 44.91 -14.24 64.53
C THR A 223 43.84 -13.16 64.31
N THR A 224 43.76 -12.67 63.08
CA THR A 224 42.72 -11.74 62.61
C THR A 224 41.48 -12.53 62.22
N THR A 225 40.33 -12.24 62.83
CA THR A 225 39.04 -12.86 62.50
C THR A 225 38.32 -12.02 61.44
N THR A 226 37.97 -12.62 60.30
CA THR A 226 37.17 -11.98 59.24
C THR A 226 35.73 -12.47 59.33
N THR A 227 34.79 -11.56 59.57
CA THR A 227 33.34 -11.81 59.55
C THR A 227 32.83 -12.00 58.12
N PRO A 228 32.02 -13.03 57.80
CA PRO A 228 31.43 -13.18 56.46
C PRO A 228 30.28 -12.18 56.22
N ALA A 229 30.20 -11.65 55.00
CA ALA A 229 29.15 -10.74 54.53
C ALA A 229 27.83 -11.48 54.23
N PRO A 230 26.66 -10.83 54.37
CA PRO A 230 25.37 -11.45 54.11
C PRO A 230 25.20 -11.79 52.62
N THR A 231 24.61 -12.96 52.33
CA THR A 231 24.28 -13.43 50.99
C THR A 231 22.80 -13.17 50.70
N THR A 232 22.49 -12.47 49.61
CA THR A 232 21.11 -12.22 49.15
C THR A 232 20.69 -13.31 48.16
N THR A 233 19.56 -13.97 48.40
CA THR A 233 18.94 -14.92 47.45
C THR A 233 17.77 -14.23 46.77
N THR A 234 17.72 -14.27 45.44
CA THR A 234 16.63 -13.68 44.64
C THR A 234 15.72 -14.80 44.15
N GLU A 235 14.43 -14.75 44.47
CA GLU A 235 13.43 -15.70 43.99
C GLU A 235 12.56 -14.99 42.94
N THR A 236 12.32 -15.64 41.79
CA THR A 236 11.61 -15.04 40.65
C THR A 236 10.30 -15.77 40.43
N THR A 237 9.18 -15.08 40.59
CA THR A 237 7.83 -15.61 40.31
C THR A 237 7.23 -14.88 39.11
N ALA A 238 6.93 -15.61 38.03
CA ALA A 238 6.28 -15.07 36.85
C ALA A 238 4.75 -15.19 36.98
N THR A 239 4.03 -14.08 36.84
CA THR A 239 2.56 -14.07 36.80
C THR A 239 2.12 -13.72 35.38
N THR A 240 1.28 -14.56 34.78
CA THR A 240 0.72 -14.32 33.44
C THR A 240 -0.67 -13.73 33.59
N THR A 241 -0.89 -12.53 33.03
CA THR A 241 -2.22 -11.90 32.99
C THR A 241 -2.64 -11.71 31.55
N THR A 242 -3.76 -12.29 31.16
CA THR A 242 -4.35 -12.13 29.83
C THR A 242 -5.37 -11.00 29.90
N THR A 243 -5.16 -9.92 29.14
CA THR A 243 -6.14 -8.84 29.01
C THR A 243 -6.66 -8.83 27.58
N GLU A 244 -7.93 -9.16 27.42
CA GLU A 244 -8.64 -9.06 26.15
C GLU A 244 -9.08 -7.60 25.96
N THR A 245 -8.59 -6.95 24.91
CA THR A 245 -9.00 -5.57 24.60
C THR A 245 -9.75 -5.59 23.28
N THR A 246 -11.07 -5.45 23.33
CA THR A 246 -11.91 -5.31 22.14
C THR A 246 -11.73 -3.90 21.57
N PRO A 247 -11.32 -3.72 20.30
CA PRO A 247 -11.28 -2.40 19.68
C PRO A 247 -12.70 -1.82 19.58
N ALA A 248 -12.84 -0.53 19.86
CA ALA A 248 -14.11 0.18 19.68
C ALA A 248 -14.53 0.16 18.20
N ALA A 249 -15.80 -0.11 17.94
CA ALA A 249 -16.37 -0.11 16.60
C ALA A 249 -16.15 1.26 15.92
N PRO A 250 -15.80 1.29 14.62
CA PRO A 250 -15.67 2.55 13.90
C PRO A 250 -17.02 3.29 13.89
N PRO A 251 -17.02 4.64 13.93
CA PRO A 251 -18.24 5.41 13.82
C PRO A 251 -18.91 5.16 12.46
N PRO A 252 -20.26 5.19 12.38
CA PRO A 252 -20.97 4.98 11.13
C PRO A 252 -20.58 6.06 10.11
N ALA A 253 -20.36 5.65 8.86
CA ALA A 253 -20.12 6.55 7.74
C ALA A 253 -21.33 7.50 7.57
N GLY A 254 -21.08 8.80 7.61
CA GLY A 254 -22.05 9.86 7.37
C GLY A 254 -21.94 10.43 5.96
#